data_AF-A0A534K4U4-F1
#
_entry.id   AF-A0A534K4U4-F1
#
_cell.length_a   1.000
_cell.length_b   1.000
_cell.length_c   1.000
_cell.angle_alpha   90.00
_cell.angle_beta   90.00
_cell.angle_gamma   90.00
#
_symmetry.space_group_name_H-M   'P 1'
#
loop_
_entity.id
_entity.type
_entity.pdbx_description
1 polymer ?
#
loop_
_entity_poly.entity_id
_entity_poly.type
_entity_poly.pdbx_seq_one_letter_code
_entity_poly.pdbx_strand_id
1 'polypeptide(L)'
;MQKGDVRAVENPITAIFDLAEDVEKRAPKIRVSIQYARIFIAFGLLLDAIMIVLLAEAKGLAVLLTVLMFLLVYLRRWLPDATSRSVVLALALVAGAFDVMTFRDAGFLFGVILVPFFFLGLVTLGYLREVHAFFEYYALRHRIVKSVRDEDPVAYIPDGKDATQRVLAFLASRNPAVAEVLRAPGAVSPPGILRGRTGMMYQFDAYVQAPPTGLRGFLGFGSPGSTIFVKSFGAPPSLTDFQAIKRAIEDVSMATGVPPARVIAVWKAGADAKLSDEAYEFVTKEVVRVSLLGKVHECSLQSIEENPDGTYDFIPFIPEAMPGASAFGVARPT
;
A
#
# COMPACT_ATOMS: atom_id res chain seq x y z
N MET A 1 -24.10 5.41 -48.89
CA MET A 1 -22.86 6.13 -48.54
C MET A 1 -23.24 7.41 -47.84
N GLN A 2 -23.24 7.41 -46.51
CA GLN A 2 -23.47 8.60 -45.70
C GLN A 2 -22.10 9.10 -45.22
N LYS A 3 -21.83 10.37 -45.54
CA LYS A 3 -20.58 11.09 -45.29
C LYS A 3 -20.13 10.93 -43.84
N GLY A 4 -18.86 10.56 -43.67
CA GLY A 4 -18.20 10.46 -42.37
C GLY A 4 -18.40 11.72 -41.55
N ASP A 5 -18.97 11.55 -40.37
CA ASP A 5 -19.08 12.59 -39.37
C ASP A 5 -17.71 12.76 -38.72
N VAL A 6 -17.02 13.84 -39.08
CA VAL A 6 -15.65 14.21 -38.67
C VAL A 6 -15.62 14.73 -37.23
N ARG A 7 -16.57 14.31 -36.38
CA ARG A 7 -16.70 14.73 -34.97
C ARG A 7 -16.87 13.57 -33.99
N ALA A 8 -16.51 12.35 -34.36
CA ALA A 8 -16.24 11.29 -33.39
C ALA A 8 -14.83 11.46 -32.78
N VAL A 9 -14.54 12.64 -32.22
CA VAL A 9 -13.53 12.72 -31.18
C VAL A 9 -14.27 12.21 -29.95
N GLU A 10 -14.05 10.93 -29.60
CA GLU A 10 -14.46 10.41 -28.29
C GLU A 10 -14.14 11.49 -27.26
N ASN A 11 -15.13 11.87 -26.44
CA ASN A 11 -14.93 12.89 -25.43
C ASN A 11 -13.65 12.51 -24.68
N PRO A 12 -12.59 13.33 -24.70
CA PRO A 12 -11.27 12.94 -24.23
C PRO A 12 -11.31 12.48 -22.76
N ILE A 13 -12.30 12.97 -22.02
CA ILE A 13 -12.63 12.52 -20.67
C ILE A 13 -13.06 11.04 -20.67
N THR A 14 -14.01 10.64 -21.51
CA THR A 14 -14.47 9.24 -21.65
C THR A 14 -13.34 8.31 -22.09
N ALA A 15 -12.53 8.70 -23.09
CA ALA A 15 -11.41 7.86 -23.54
C ALA A 15 -10.33 7.66 -22.45
N ILE A 16 -10.07 8.68 -21.62
CA ILE A 16 -9.18 8.56 -20.45
C ILE A 16 -9.77 7.61 -19.40
N PHE A 17 -11.09 7.65 -19.20
CA PHE A 17 -11.77 6.74 -18.28
C PHE A 17 -11.75 5.29 -18.75
N ASP A 18 -12.05 5.03 -20.02
CA ASP A 18 -12.03 3.68 -20.60
C ASP A 18 -10.62 3.09 -20.51
N LEU A 19 -9.58 3.90 -20.78
CA LEU A 19 -8.19 3.49 -20.60
C LEU A 19 -7.87 3.16 -19.14
N ALA A 20 -8.35 3.97 -18.20
CA ALA A 20 -8.10 3.75 -16.77
C ALA A 20 -8.84 2.51 -16.23
N GLU A 21 -10.05 2.23 -16.73
CA GLU A 21 -10.80 1.01 -16.41
C GLU A 21 -10.11 -0.25 -16.97
N ASP A 22 -9.58 -0.18 -18.19
CA ASP A 22 -8.80 -1.27 -18.77
C ASP A 22 -7.48 -1.51 -18.02
N VAL A 23 -6.83 -0.45 -17.55
CA VAL A 23 -5.65 -0.55 -16.67
C VAL A 23 -6.02 -1.20 -15.33
N GLU A 24 -7.15 -0.83 -14.72
CA GLU A 24 -7.63 -1.43 -13.47
C GLU A 24 -7.95 -2.92 -13.63
N LYS A 25 -8.64 -3.32 -14.71
CA LYS A 25 -8.92 -4.73 -15.04
C LYS A 25 -7.64 -5.55 -15.19
N ARG A 26 -6.56 -4.96 -15.69
CA ARG A 26 -5.26 -5.63 -15.89
C ARG A 26 -4.32 -5.53 -14.69
N ALA A 27 -4.54 -4.59 -13.77
CA ALA A 27 -3.71 -4.35 -12.60
C ALA A 27 -3.37 -5.61 -11.77
N PRO A 28 -4.31 -6.52 -11.43
CA PRO A 28 -3.98 -7.71 -10.64
C PRO A 28 -3.05 -8.67 -11.40
N LYS A 29 -3.25 -8.85 -12.70
CA LYS A 29 -2.37 -9.68 -13.53
C LYS A 29 -0.98 -9.04 -13.65
N ILE A 30 -0.91 -7.74 -13.91
CA ILE A 30 0.34 -6.98 -13.98
C ILE A 30 1.12 -7.09 -12.66
N ARG A 31 0.44 -6.97 -11.52
CA ARG A 31 1.07 -7.11 -10.20
C ARG A 31 1.72 -8.48 -10.00
N VAL A 32 0.99 -9.55 -10.32
CA VAL A 32 1.51 -10.92 -10.20
C VAL A 32 2.69 -11.13 -11.14
N SER A 33 2.61 -10.64 -12.39
CA SER A 33 3.71 -10.69 -13.35
C SER A 33 4.95 -9.93 -12.89
N ILE A 34 4.77 -8.72 -12.35
CA ILE A 34 5.85 -7.91 -11.76
C ILE A 34 6.48 -8.66 -10.59
N GLN A 35 5.69 -9.32 -9.75
CA GLN A 35 6.20 -10.07 -8.61
C GLN A 35 7.05 -11.27 -9.05
N TYR A 36 6.58 -12.06 -10.03
CA TYR A 36 7.38 -13.15 -10.59
C TYR A 36 8.65 -12.66 -11.28
N ALA A 37 8.56 -11.57 -12.04
CA ALA A 37 9.72 -10.95 -12.67
C ALA A 37 10.76 -10.48 -11.62
N ARG A 38 10.31 -9.90 -10.50
CA ARG A 38 11.21 -9.53 -9.39
C ARG A 38 11.92 -10.73 -8.79
N ILE A 39 11.21 -11.84 -8.56
CA ILE A 39 11.80 -13.07 -8.01
C ILE A 39 12.82 -13.65 -8.99
N PHE A 40 12.44 -13.76 -10.26
CA PHE A 40 13.30 -14.28 -11.31
C PHE A 40 14.59 -13.46 -11.46
N ILE A 41 14.47 -12.12 -11.53
CA ILE A 41 15.63 -11.22 -11.62
C ILE A 41 16.48 -11.30 -10.35
N ALA A 42 15.87 -11.33 -9.16
CA ALA A 42 16.62 -11.43 -7.91
C ALA A 42 17.41 -12.75 -7.81
N PHE A 43 16.82 -13.85 -8.27
CA PHE A 43 17.51 -15.14 -8.35
C PHE A 43 18.66 -15.10 -9.37
N GLY A 44 18.44 -14.53 -10.56
CA GLY A 44 19.48 -14.34 -11.57
C GLY A 44 20.65 -13.49 -11.05
N LEU A 45 20.34 -12.37 -10.38
CA LEU A 45 21.35 -11.51 -9.75
C LEU A 45 22.15 -12.23 -8.66
N LEU A 46 21.50 -13.07 -7.85
CA LEU A 46 22.19 -13.86 -6.84
C LEU A 46 23.16 -14.85 -7.51
N LEU A 47 22.72 -15.52 -8.57
CA LEU A 47 23.54 -16.45 -9.34
C LEU A 47 24.71 -15.72 -10.00
N ASP A 48 24.48 -14.58 -10.64
CA ASP A 48 25.52 -13.75 -11.25
C ASP A 48 26.55 -13.31 -10.21
N ALA A 49 26.12 -12.83 -9.04
CA ALA A 49 27.04 -12.44 -7.96
C ALA A 49 27.92 -13.61 -7.49
N ILE A 50 27.33 -14.80 -7.33
CA ILE A 50 28.08 -16.01 -6.96
C ILE A 50 29.07 -16.37 -8.07
N MET A 51 28.65 -16.33 -9.33
CA MET A 51 29.50 -16.65 -10.48
C MET A 51 30.65 -15.66 -10.64
N ILE A 52 30.41 -14.36 -10.43
CA ILE A 52 31.46 -13.33 -10.46
C ILE A 52 32.55 -13.65 -9.44
N VAL A 53 32.18 -13.96 -8.20
CA VAL A 53 33.13 -14.26 -7.13
C VAL A 53 33.88 -15.59 -7.34
N LEU A 54 33.20 -16.60 -7.88
CA LEU A 54 33.81 -17.91 -8.11
C LEU A 54 34.80 -17.91 -9.28
N LEU A 55 34.53 -17.13 -10.33
CA LEU A 55 35.33 -17.07 -11.55
C LEU A 55 36.39 -15.97 -11.54
N ALA A 56 36.28 -14.98 -10.65
CA ALA A 56 37.31 -13.97 -10.48
C ALA A 56 38.58 -14.54 -9.84
N GLU A 57 39.75 -14.10 -10.30
CA GLU A 57 41.02 -14.48 -9.72
C GLU A 57 41.25 -13.76 -8.39
N ALA A 58 40.95 -12.46 -8.36
CA ALA A 58 41.05 -11.61 -7.18
C ALA A 58 39.74 -11.60 -6.38
N LYS A 59 39.37 -12.76 -5.80
CA LYS A 59 38.08 -12.96 -5.12
C LYS A 59 37.70 -11.88 -4.12
N GLY A 60 38.66 -11.44 -3.28
CA GLY A 60 38.41 -10.39 -2.28
C GLY A 60 38.05 -9.04 -2.92
N LEU A 61 38.71 -8.69 -4.03
CA LEU A 61 38.43 -7.46 -4.77
C LEU A 61 37.09 -7.55 -5.51
N ALA A 62 36.78 -8.71 -6.11
CA ALA A 62 35.51 -8.96 -6.78
C ALA A 62 34.33 -8.85 -5.81
N VAL A 63 34.41 -9.48 -4.63
CA VAL A 63 33.39 -9.33 -3.58
C VAL A 63 33.19 -7.86 -3.20
N LEU A 64 34.28 -7.12 -2.97
CA LEU A 64 34.21 -5.70 -2.62
C LEU A 64 33.53 -4.86 -3.71
N LEU A 65 33.92 -5.07 -4.98
CA LEU A 65 33.41 -4.30 -6.11
C LEU A 65 31.96 -4.66 -6.45
N THR A 66 31.59 -5.94 -6.42
CA THR A 66 30.20 -6.39 -6.60
C THR A 66 29.30 -5.82 -5.49
N VAL A 67 29.74 -5.85 -4.22
CA VAL A 67 28.98 -5.25 -3.11
C VAL A 67 28.91 -3.73 -3.23
N LEU A 68 30.01 -3.06 -3.61
CA LEU A 68 30.04 -1.62 -3.84
C LEU A 68 29.07 -1.22 -4.96
N MET A 69 29.08 -1.94 -6.07
CA MET A 69 28.16 -1.72 -7.20
C MET A 69 26.70 -1.90 -6.75
N PHE A 70 26.39 -2.96 -6.01
CA PHE A 70 25.06 -3.15 -5.41
C PHE A 70 24.66 -1.97 -4.52
N LEU A 71 25.54 -1.54 -3.61
CA LEU A 71 25.28 -0.44 -2.69
C LEU A 71 25.08 0.89 -3.41
N LEU A 72 25.89 1.20 -4.42
CA LEU A 72 25.75 2.42 -5.21
C LEU A 72 24.40 2.46 -5.93
N VAL A 73 24.03 1.38 -6.62
CA VAL A 73 22.72 1.30 -7.30
C VAL A 73 21.56 1.33 -6.29
N TYR A 74 21.75 0.74 -5.11
CA TYR A 74 20.76 0.79 -4.03
C TYR A 74 20.61 2.18 -3.42
N LEU A 75 21.72 2.87 -3.14
CA LEU A 75 21.75 4.22 -2.56
C LEU A 75 21.16 5.27 -3.50
N ARG A 76 21.35 5.09 -4.82
CA ARG A 76 20.77 5.94 -5.87
C ARG A 76 19.29 6.24 -5.66
N ARG A 77 18.52 5.30 -5.10
CA ARG A 77 17.07 5.44 -4.87
C ARG A 77 16.68 6.52 -3.87
N TRP A 78 17.58 6.86 -2.95
CA TRP A 78 17.30 7.81 -1.87
C TRP A 78 17.72 9.24 -2.22
N LEU A 79 18.35 9.43 -3.38
CA LEU A 79 18.83 10.73 -3.81
C LEU A 79 17.66 11.55 -4.40
N PRO A 80 17.45 12.79 -3.95
CA PRO A 80 16.35 13.63 -4.45
C PRO A 80 16.61 14.11 -5.89
N ASP A 81 17.86 14.48 -6.20
CA ASP A 81 18.21 15.16 -7.45
C ASP A 81 18.59 14.20 -8.58
N ALA A 82 18.15 14.52 -9.80
CA ALA A 82 18.47 13.76 -11.01
C ALA A 82 19.98 13.71 -11.31
N THR A 83 20.69 14.82 -11.07
CA THR A 83 22.14 14.90 -11.25
C THR A 83 22.88 13.94 -10.32
N SER A 84 22.53 13.95 -9.03
CA SER A 84 23.10 13.05 -8.02
C SER A 84 22.84 11.58 -8.34
N ARG A 85 21.63 11.24 -8.82
CA ARG A 85 21.31 9.88 -9.29
C ARG A 85 22.15 9.44 -10.48
N SER A 86 22.50 10.36 -11.38
CA SER A 86 23.29 10.10 -12.57
C SER A 86 24.77 9.90 -12.22
N VAL A 87 25.30 10.71 -11.31
CA VAL A 87 26.68 10.57 -10.80
C VAL A 87 26.87 9.24 -10.10
N VAL A 88 25.95 8.83 -9.22
CA VAL A 88 26.04 7.53 -8.54
C VAL A 88 25.91 6.36 -9.51
N LEU A 89 25.11 6.49 -10.57
CA LEU A 89 25.05 5.47 -11.62
C LEU A 89 26.37 5.37 -12.40
N ALA A 90 27.00 6.50 -12.72
CA ALA A 90 28.32 6.52 -13.36
C ALA A 90 29.39 5.88 -12.47
N LEU A 91 29.38 6.16 -11.15
CA LEU A 91 30.27 5.51 -10.19
C LEU A 91 30.06 4.00 -10.12
N ALA A 92 28.80 3.54 -10.15
CA ALA A 92 28.50 2.11 -10.18
C ALA A 92 29.00 1.44 -11.47
N LEU A 93 28.93 2.14 -12.61
CA LEU A 93 29.46 1.67 -13.88
C LEU A 93 30.98 1.59 -13.87
N VAL A 94 31.65 2.59 -13.29
CA VAL A 94 33.11 2.57 -13.09
C VAL A 94 33.52 1.41 -12.17
N ALA A 95 32.79 1.17 -11.07
CA ALA A 95 33.03 0.02 -10.21
C ALA A 95 32.88 -1.31 -10.97
N GLY A 96 31.86 -1.43 -11.82
CA GLY A 96 31.68 -2.58 -12.71
C GLY A 96 32.85 -2.75 -13.70
N ALA A 97 33.35 -1.67 -14.29
CA ALA A 97 34.52 -1.73 -15.18
C ALA A 97 35.77 -2.26 -14.45
N PHE A 98 36.00 -1.84 -13.21
CA PHE A 98 37.05 -2.41 -12.37
C PHE A 98 36.78 -3.86 -11.99
N ASP A 99 35.52 -4.25 -11.80
CA ASP A 99 35.13 -5.63 -11.45
C ASP A 99 35.46 -6.58 -12.61
N VAL A 100 35.26 -6.15 -13.86
CA VAL A 100 35.70 -6.90 -15.05
C VAL A 100 37.21 -7.15 -15.05
N MET A 101 38.01 -6.20 -14.57
CA MET A 101 39.47 -6.34 -14.49
C MET A 101 39.93 -7.38 -13.45
N THR A 102 39.05 -7.88 -12.59
CA THR A 102 39.36 -8.96 -11.64
C THR A 102 39.46 -10.34 -12.28
N PHE A 103 38.89 -10.47 -13.48
CA PHE A 103 38.98 -11.64 -14.32
C PHE A 103 40.21 -11.50 -15.21
N ARG A 104 41.21 -12.39 -15.08
CA ARG A 104 42.37 -12.40 -15.99
C ARG A 104 42.32 -13.62 -16.91
N ASP A 105 43.20 -13.60 -17.91
CA ASP A 105 43.42 -14.66 -18.89
C ASP A 105 42.12 -15.23 -19.48
N ALA A 106 41.85 -16.52 -19.31
CA ALA A 106 40.68 -17.21 -19.86
C ALA A 106 39.35 -16.78 -19.21
N GLY A 107 39.40 -16.12 -18.05
CA GLY A 107 38.23 -15.63 -17.31
C GLY A 107 37.67 -14.30 -17.81
N PHE A 108 38.44 -13.53 -18.58
CA PHE A 108 38.08 -12.16 -18.95
C PHE A 108 36.74 -12.07 -19.71
N LEU A 109 36.48 -13.03 -20.61
CA LEU A 109 35.22 -13.10 -21.35
C LEU A 109 34.02 -13.29 -20.41
N PHE A 110 34.17 -14.06 -19.34
CA PHE A 110 33.12 -14.22 -18.32
C PHE A 110 32.88 -12.91 -17.57
N GLY A 111 33.93 -12.14 -17.24
CA GLY A 111 33.80 -10.83 -16.61
C GLY A 111 33.01 -9.84 -17.49
N VAL A 112 33.35 -9.76 -18.77
CA VAL A 112 32.68 -8.88 -19.77
C VAL A 112 31.21 -9.25 -19.97
N ILE A 113 30.81 -10.49 -19.68
CA ILE A 113 29.41 -10.93 -19.79
C ILE A 113 28.67 -10.76 -18.45
N LEU A 114 29.20 -11.35 -17.38
CA LEU A 114 28.53 -11.44 -16.08
C LEU A 114 28.37 -10.07 -15.41
N VAL A 115 29.41 -9.22 -15.45
CA VAL A 115 29.37 -7.94 -14.75
C VAL A 115 28.33 -6.99 -15.37
N PRO A 116 28.26 -6.81 -16.71
CA PRO A 116 27.18 -6.04 -17.32
C PRO A 116 25.79 -6.63 -17.11
N PHE A 117 25.64 -7.96 -17.13
CA PHE A 117 24.36 -8.62 -16.83
C PHE A 117 23.90 -8.34 -15.40
N PHE A 118 24.81 -8.44 -14.44
CA PHE A 118 24.55 -8.10 -13.05
C PHE A 118 24.16 -6.62 -12.89
N PHE A 119 24.92 -5.70 -13.49
CA PHE A 119 24.61 -4.28 -13.47
C PHE A 119 23.23 -3.97 -14.08
N LEU A 120 22.95 -4.52 -15.27
CA LEU A 120 21.66 -4.36 -15.93
C LEU A 120 20.53 -4.93 -15.08
N GLY A 121 20.71 -6.12 -14.50
CA GLY A 121 19.71 -6.72 -13.62
C GLY A 121 19.39 -5.86 -12.40
N LEU A 122 20.40 -5.20 -11.79
CA LEU A 122 20.19 -4.26 -10.68
C LEU A 122 19.37 -3.04 -11.13
N VAL A 123 19.70 -2.48 -12.29
CA VAL A 123 18.98 -1.34 -12.88
C VAL A 123 17.53 -1.73 -13.21
N THR A 124 17.31 -2.88 -13.85
CA THR A 124 15.97 -3.40 -14.18
C THR A 124 15.14 -3.65 -12.92
N LEU A 125 15.73 -4.20 -11.86
CA LEU A 125 15.04 -4.40 -10.59
C LEU A 125 14.60 -3.06 -9.95
N GLY A 126 15.39 -2.00 -10.15
CA GLY A 126 15.04 -0.63 -9.78
C GLY A 126 13.80 -0.13 -10.52
N TYR A 127 13.84 -0.16 -11.86
CA TYR A 127 12.73 0.30 -12.70
C TYR A 127 11.45 -0.52 -12.48
N LEU A 128 11.55 -1.83 -12.31
CA LEU A 128 10.40 -2.69 -12.07
C LEU A 128 9.63 -2.32 -10.79
N ARG A 129 10.32 -1.76 -9.79
CA ARG A 129 9.68 -1.21 -8.59
C ARG A 129 8.97 0.10 -8.86
N GLU A 130 9.57 1.01 -9.62
CA GLU A 130 8.95 2.29 -10.00
C GLU A 130 7.67 2.06 -10.82
N VAL A 131 7.73 1.14 -11.80
CA VAL A 131 6.57 0.72 -12.58
C VAL A 131 5.47 0.15 -11.69
N HIS A 132 5.84 -0.70 -10.72
CA HIS A 132 4.86 -1.25 -9.78
C HIS A 132 4.17 -0.16 -8.95
N ALA A 133 4.94 0.79 -8.40
CA ALA A 133 4.42 1.90 -7.61
C ALA A 133 3.51 2.81 -8.44
N PHE A 134 3.87 3.06 -9.70
CA PHE A 134 3.06 3.82 -10.64
C PHE A 134 1.70 3.16 -10.89
N PHE A 135 1.68 1.84 -11.18
CA PHE A 135 0.43 1.12 -11.38
C PHE A 135 -0.45 1.10 -10.13
N GLU A 136 0.13 0.89 -8.94
CA GLU A 136 -0.64 0.94 -7.69
C GLU A 136 -1.26 2.32 -7.46
N TYR A 137 -0.51 3.40 -7.71
CA TYR A 137 -1.03 4.77 -7.58
C TYR A 137 -2.17 5.05 -8.56
N TYR A 138 -2.01 4.72 -9.84
CA TYR A 138 -3.04 4.99 -10.86
C TYR A 138 -4.30 4.14 -10.66
N ALA A 139 -4.15 2.86 -10.33
CA ALA A 139 -5.29 1.99 -10.03
C ALA A 139 -6.06 2.49 -8.80
N LEU A 140 -5.35 2.93 -7.75
CA LEU A 140 -5.98 3.52 -6.57
C LEU A 140 -6.75 4.79 -6.92
N ARG A 141 -6.13 5.71 -7.67
CA ARG A 141 -6.76 6.97 -8.06
C ARG A 141 -8.01 6.75 -8.91
N HIS A 142 -7.93 5.85 -9.89
CA HIS A 142 -9.08 5.52 -10.73
C HIS A 142 -10.23 4.95 -9.90
N ARG A 143 -9.94 4.00 -9.01
CA ARG A 143 -10.94 3.39 -8.13
C ARG A 143 -11.66 4.42 -7.25
N ILE A 144 -10.92 5.39 -6.71
CA ILE A 144 -11.50 6.49 -5.91
C ILE A 144 -12.44 7.35 -6.77
N VAL A 145 -12.02 7.73 -7.98
CA VAL A 145 -12.85 8.55 -8.86
C VAL A 145 -14.11 7.80 -9.30
N LYS A 146 -13.97 6.50 -9.58
CA LYS A 146 -15.09 5.64 -9.95
C LYS A 146 -16.07 5.47 -8.78
N SER A 147 -15.59 5.19 -7.57
CA SER A 147 -16.46 5.03 -6.40
C SER A 147 -17.24 6.31 -6.08
N VAL A 148 -16.63 7.49 -6.23
CA VAL A 148 -17.34 8.77 -6.01
C VAL A 148 -18.40 9.04 -7.09
N ARG A 149 -18.21 8.51 -8.31
CA ARG A 149 -19.09 8.77 -9.45
C ARG A 149 -20.25 7.78 -9.56
N ASP A 150 -19.98 6.51 -9.29
CA ASP A 150 -20.93 5.42 -9.51
C ASP A 150 -21.74 5.08 -8.25
N GLU A 151 -21.37 5.61 -7.08
CA GLU A 151 -22.14 5.41 -5.85
C GLU A 151 -23.45 6.22 -5.86
N ASP A 152 -24.52 5.54 -5.44
CA ASP A 152 -25.77 6.17 -5.03
C ASP A 152 -25.43 7.24 -3.97
N PRO A 153 -25.82 8.52 -4.15
CA PRO A 153 -25.47 9.60 -3.21
C PRO A 153 -25.93 9.36 -1.77
N VAL A 154 -26.74 8.33 -1.55
CA VAL A 154 -27.31 7.97 -0.26
C VAL A 154 -26.85 6.57 0.15
N ALA A 155 -26.10 6.47 1.24
CA ALA A 155 -25.76 5.20 1.86
C ALA A 155 -26.77 4.87 2.96
N TYR A 156 -27.47 3.76 2.85
CA TYR A 156 -28.45 3.33 3.86
C TYR A 156 -27.78 2.57 5.01
N ILE A 157 -28.31 2.79 6.22
CA ILE A 157 -27.91 2.11 7.44
C ILE A 157 -28.42 0.65 7.41
N PRO A 158 -27.55 -0.37 7.48
CA PRO A 158 -27.96 -1.78 7.56
C PRO A 158 -28.64 -2.12 8.89
N ASP A 159 -29.38 -3.22 8.91
CA ASP A 159 -29.94 -3.78 10.14
C ASP A 159 -28.82 -4.24 11.11
N GLY A 160 -28.91 -3.82 12.37
CA GLY A 160 -27.97 -4.23 13.40
C GLY A 160 -28.30 -3.63 14.77
N LYS A 161 -27.96 -4.38 15.83
CA LYS A 161 -28.31 -4.00 17.21
C LYS A 161 -27.52 -2.77 17.67
N ASP A 162 -26.23 -2.73 17.33
CA ASP A 162 -25.30 -1.68 17.73
C ASP A 162 -24.71 -0.95 16.51
N ALA A 163 -24.34 0.33 16.66
CA ALA A 163 -23.74 1.14 15.59
C ALA A 163 -22.49 0.47 14.98
N THR A 164 -21.68 -0.17 15.83
CA THR A 164 -20.51 -0.94 15.43
C THR A 164 -20.87 -2.10 14.49
N GLN A 165 -21.94 -2.85 14.79
CA GLN A 165 -22.38 -3.97 13.94
C GLN A 165 -22.89 -3.47 12.59
N ARG A 166 -23.66 -2.37 12.59
CA ARG A 166 -24.21 -1.78 11.36
C ARG A 166 -23.11 -1.29 10.43
N VAL A 167 -22.10 -0.60 10.96
CA VAL A 167 -20.96 -0.14 10.16
C VAL A 167 -20.11 -1.30 9.66
N LEU A 168 -19.82 -2.31 10.48
CA LEU A 168 -19.08 -3.48 9.98
C LEU A 168 -19.86 -4.24 8.90
N ALA A 169 -21.18 -4.37 9.04
CA ALA A 169 -22.04 -4.96 8.02
C ALA A 169 -22.06 -4.14 6.72
N PHE A 170 -22.10 -2.81 6.83
CA PHE A 170 -21.98 -1.90 5.69
C PHE A 170 -20.63 -2.07 4.98
N LEU A 171 -19.52 -2.15 5.72
CA LEU A 171 -18.20 -2.38 5.15
C LEU A 171 -18.10 -3.76 4.47
N ALA A 172 -18.73 -4.78 5.04
CA ALA A 172 -18.75 -6.12 4.47
C ALA A 172 -19.55 -6.19 3.16
N SER A 173 -20.68 -5.51 3.07
CA SER A 173 -21.51 -5.49 1.86
C SER A 173 -20.83 -4.73 0.71
N ARG A 174 -20.04 -3.71 1.04
CA ARG A 174 -19.30 -2.89 0.06
C ARG A 174 -17.96 -3.48 -0.36
N ASN A 175 -17.29 -4.27 0.50
CA ASN A 175 -15.98 -4.81 0.18
C ASN A 175 -15.87 -6.32 0.52
N PRO A 176 -15.70 -7.21 -0.49
CA PRO A 176 -15.60 -8.65 -0.27
C PRO A 176 -14.38 -9.04 0.57
N ALA A 177 -13.27 -8.30 0.49
CA ALA A 177 -12.09 -8.58 1.31
C ALA A 177 -12.35 -8.28 2.79
N VAL A 178 -13.15 -7.26 3.11
CA VAL A 178 -13.58 -7.00 4.49
C VAL A 178 -14.54 -8.10 4.95
N ALA A 179 -15.47 -8.53 4.09
CA ALA A 179 -16.37 -9.64 4.39
C ALA A 179 -15.61 -10.94 4.71
N GLU A 180 -14.53 -11.25 3.99
CA GLU A 180 -13.68 -12.41 4.29
C GLU A 180 -12.97 -12.29 5.64
N VAL A 181 -12.39 -11.12 5.95
CA VAL A 181 -11.74 -10.89 7.24
C VAL A 181 -12.75 -11.00 8.39
N LEU A 182 -13.96 -10.45 8.24
CA LEU A 182 -14.99 -10.53 9.27
C LEU A 182 -15.48 -11.96 9.53
N ARG A 183 -15.40 -12.86 8.53
CA ARG A 183 -15.75 -14.28 8.68
C ARG A 183 -14.64 -15.11 9.36
N ALA A 184 -13.41 -14.60 9.40
CA ALA A 184 -12.30 -15.33 10.00
C ALA A 184 -12.46 -15.41 11.54
N PRO A 185 -12.35 -16.60 12.15
CA PRO A 185 -12.48 -16.75 13.60
C PRO A 185 -11.44 -15.90 14.35
N GLY A 186 -11.90 -15.06 15.28
CA GLY A 186 -11.04 -14.20 16.09
C GLY A 186 -10.51 -12.93 15.41
N ALA A 187 -10.88 -12.68 14.14
CA ALA A 187 -10.47 -11.46 13.44
C ALA A 187 -11.23 -10.21 13.90
N VAL A 188 -12.43 -10.38 14.46
CA VAL A 188 -13.23 -9.31 15.08
C VAL A 188 -13.21 -9.51 16.59
N SER A 189 -12.83 -8.47 17.33
CA SER A 189 -12.83 -8.48 18.79
C SER A 189 -13.68 -7.33 19.34
N PRO A 190 -14.97 -7.56 19.60
CA PRO A 190 -15.84 -6.58 20.25
C PRO A 190 -16.08 -6.92 21.74
N PRO A 191 -15.97 -5.97 22.68
CA PRO A 191 -15.11 -4.77 22.70
C PRO A 191 -13.64 -5.14 22.97
N GLY A 192 -12.71 -4.38 22.38
CA GLY A 192 -11.28 -4.65 22.47
C GLY A 192 -10.55 -3.62 23.31
N ILE A 193 -10.00 -4.04 24.45
CA ILE A 193 -9.02 -3.23 25.18
C ILE A 193 -7.64 -3.59 24.66
N LEU A 194 -7.00 -2.64 23.98
CA LEU A 194 -5.70 -2.81 23.33
C LEU A 194 -4.63 -2.07 24.12
N ARG A 195 -3.49 -2.74 24.32
CA ARG A 195 -2.33 -2.15 24.97
C ARG A 195 -1.45 -1.46 23.94
N GLY A 196 -1.20 -0.16 24.14
CA GLY A 196 -0.26 0.60 23.33
C GLY A 196 1.19 0.35 23.73
N ARG A 197 2.14 0.84 22.92
CA ARG A 197 3.58 0.70 23.16
C ARG A 197 4.02 1.48 24.38
N THR A 198 3.34 2.58 24.70
CA THR A 198 3.54 3.33 25.95
C THR A 198 3.11 2.57 27.20
N GLY A 199 2.39 1.45 27.05
CA GLY A 199 1.84 0.67 28.15
C GLY A 199 0.44 1.10 28.57
N MET A 200 -0.10 2.18 27.98
CA MET A 200 -1.49 2.63 28.18
C MET A 200 -2.48 1.64 27.56
N MET A 201 -3.67 1.54 28.18
CA MET A 201 -4.77 0.70 27.69
C MET A 201 -5.79 1.59 26.98
N TYR A 202 -6.12 1.24 25.74
CA TYR A 202 -7.07 1.97 24.90
C TYR A 202 -8.28 1.08 24.60
N GLN A 203 -9.47 1.64 24.75
CA GLN A 203 -10.72 0.93 24.49
C GLN A 203 -11.29 1.34 23.13
N PHE A 204 -11.61 0.32 22.33
CA PHE A 204 -12.36 0.44 21.08
C PHE A 204 -13.58 -0.49 21.11
N ASP A 205 -14.67 -0.07 20.47
CA ASP A 205 -15.90 -0.87 20.41
C ASP A 205 -15.75 -2.08 19.49
N ALA A 206 -14.95 -1.93 18.44
CA ALA A 206 -14.41 -3.05 17.71
C ALA A 206 -13.04 -2.71 17.13
N TYR A 207 -12.21 -3.74 17.00
CA TYR A 207 -11.13 -3.74 16.04
C TYR A 207 -11.21 -5.01 15.19
N VAL A 208 -10.91 -4.86 13.91
CA VAL A 208 -10.87 -5.95 12.94
C VAL A 208 -9.45 -6.06 12.43
N GLN A 209 -8.80 -7.20 12.66
CA GLN A 209 -7.40 -7.41 12.29
C GLN A 209 -7.28 -8.50 11.23
N ALA A 210 -6.68 -8.15 10.10
CA ALA A 210 -6.16 -9.13 9.15
C ALA A 210 -4.71 -9.46 9.54
N PRO A 211 -4.38 -10.73 9.79
CA PRO A 211 -3.03 -11.10 10.16
C PRO A 211 -2.06 -10.83 9.01
N PRO A 212 -0.79 -10.55 9.33
CA PRO A 212 0.25 -10.53 8.31
C PRO A 212 0.37 -11.88 7.63
N THR A 213 0.80 -11.87 6.38
CA THR A 213 1.01 -13.10 5.61
C THR A 213 2.41 -13.14 5.03
N GLY A 214 2.92 -14.35 4.76
CA GLY A 214 4.26 -14.58 4.21
C GLY A 214 5.42 -14.36 5.19
N LEU A 215 6.66 -14.40 4.66
CA LEU A 215 7.89 -14.08 5.40
C LEU A 215 7.99 -12.56 5.61
N ARG A 216 7.16 -12.09 6.56
CA ARG A 216 7.00 -10.71 7.00
C ARG A 216 8.32 -9.94 6.96
N GLY A 217 8.44 -9.01 6.00
CA GLY A 217 9.45 -7.95 6.02
C GLY A 217 10.92 -8.30 5.73
N PHE A 218 11.37 -9.56 5.76
CA PHE A 218 12.81 -9.82 5.54
C PHE A 218 13.26 -9.54 4.10
N LEU A 219 12.34 -9.73 3.13
CA LEU A 219 12.58 -9.51 1.70
C LEU A 219 11.43 -8.74 1.00
N GLY A 220 10.43 -8.28 1.76
CA GLY A 220 9.24 -7.59 1.21
C GLY A 220 8.19 -8.53 0.60
N PHE A 221 8.10 -9.77 1.08
CA PHE A 221 7.07 -10.74 0.68
C PHE A 221 5.87 -10.72 1.64
N GLY A 222 4.66 -10.78 1.07
CA GLY A 222 3.39 -10.91 1.79
C GLY A 222 2.74 -9.59 2.27
N SER A 223 1.56 -9.69 2.89
CA SER A 223 0.85 -8.52 3.43
C SER A 223 1.42 -8.13 4.80
N PRO A 224 1.61 -6.82 5.09
CA PRO A 224 1.96 -6.38 6.44
C PRO A 224 0.86 -6.68 7.49
N GLY A 225 -0.32 -7.12 7.04
CA GLY A 225 -1.55 -7.15 7.81
C GLY A 225 -2.24 -5.79 7.76
N SER A 226 -3.44 -5.71 8.30
CA SER A 226 -4.21 -4.47 8.34
C SER A 226 -5.18 -4.48 9.50
N THR A 227 -5.35 -3.33 10.15
CA THR A 227 -6.32 -3.19 11.24
C THR A 227 -7.33 -2.09 10.94
N ILE A 228 -8.62 -2.39 11.11
CA ILE A 228 -9.72 -1.42 11.10
C ILE A 228 -10.12 -1.16 12.56
N PHE A 229 -10.15 0.09 12.98
CA PHE A 229 -10.58 0.50 14.31
C PHE A 229 -11.94 1.18 14.23
N VAL A 230 -12.89 0.77 15.08
CA VAL A 230 -14.21 1.37 15.18
C VAL A 230 -14.45 1.84 16.61
N LYS A 231 -14.85 3.10 16.76
CA LYS A 231 -15.27 3.70 18.01
C LYS A 231 -16.61 4.37 17.83
N SER A 232 -17.56 4.08 18.70
CA SER A 232 -18.92 4.57 18.69
C SER A 232 -19.10 5.68 19.73
N PHE A 233 -19.86 6.71 19.39
CA PHE A 233 -20.18 7.83 20.25
C PHE A 233 -21.69 8.07 20.26
N GLY A 234 -22.23 8.47 21.41
CA GLY A 234 -23.65 8.83 21.54
C GLY A 234 -23.98 10.25 21.05
N ALA A 235 -22.97 11.04 20.72
CA ALA A 235 -23.05 12.44 20.32
C ALA A 235 -21.89 12.76 19.36
N PRO A 236 -21.88 13.92 18.65
CA PRO A 236 -20.79 14.30 17.78
C PRO A 236 -19.44 14.28 18.50
N PRO A 237 -18.42 13.56 17.99
CA PRO A 237 -17.10 13.54 18.60
C PRO A 237 -16.43 14.92 18.56
N SER A 238 -15.77 15.29 19.64
CA SER A 238 -15.03 16.54 19.73
C SER A 238 -13.63 16.43 19.10
N LEU A 239 -12.95 17.58 18.91
CA LEU A 239 -11.55 17.61 18.48
C LEU A 239 -10.64 16.78 19.40
N THR A 240 -10.85 16.87 20.71
CA THR A 240 -10.03 16.13 21.68
C THR A 240 -10.25 14.63 21.58
N ASP A 241 -11.47 14.18 21.26
CA ASP A 241 -11.79 12.78 21.00
C ASP A 241 -11.03 12.26 19.78
N PHE A 242 -11.02 13.01 18.68
CA PHE A 242 -10.28 12.63 17.47
C PHE A 242 -8.76 12.62 17.69
N GLN A 243 -8.21 13.59 18.42
CA GLN A 243 -6.80 13.60 18.80
C GLN A 243 -6.46 12.40 19.70
N ALA A 244 -7.34 12.03 20.63
CA ALA A 244 -7.17 10.88 21.49
C ALA A 244 -7.21 9.56 20.69
N ILE A 245 -8.14 9.43 19.74
CA ILE A 245 -8.22 8.29 18.82
C ILE A 245 -6.93 8.18 17.99
N LYS A 246 -6.46 9.27 17.38
CA LYS A 246 -5.22 9.31 16.59
C LYS A 246 -4.04 8.78 17.41
N ARG A 247 -3.81 9.35 18.60
CA ARG A 247 -2.73 8.94 19.50
C ARG A 247 -2.85 7.46 19.92
N ALA A 248 -4.06 7.01 20.26
CA ALA A 248 -4.31 5.62 20.65
C ALA A 248 -3.94 4.65 19.54
N ILE A 249 -4.32 4.96 18.29
CA ILE A 249 -4.09 4.06 17.15
C ILE A 249 -2.63 4.05 16.73
N GLU A 250 -1.96 5.20 16.75
CA GLU A 250 -0.51 5.27 16.52
C GLU A 250 0.22 4.40 17.54
N ASP A 251 -0.14 4.50 18.82
CA ASP A 251 0.52 3.73 19.89
C ASP A 251 0.22 2.22 19.82
N VAL A 252 -1.03 1.83 19.53
CA VAL A 252 -1.44 0.43 19.37
C VAL A 252 -0.84 -0.21 18.11
N SER A 253 -0.77 0.53 17.00
CA SER A 253 -0.19 0.03 15.75
C SER A 253 1.32 -0.21 15.91
N MET A 254 2.01 0.66 16.65
CA MET A 254 3.41 0.48 17.02
C MET A 254 3.63 -0.71 17.96
N ALA A 255 2.70 -1.00 18.87
CA ALA A 255 2.77 -2.13 19.78
C ALA A 255 2.55 -3.48 19.07
N THR A 256 1.57 -3.54 18.18
CA THR A 256 1.16 -4.76 17.47
C THR A 256 2.00 -5.03 16.22
N GLY A 257 2.70 -4.01 15.70
CA GLY A 257 3.46 -4.10 14.45
C GLY A 257 2.57 -4.30 13.22
N VAL A 258 1.29 -3.94 13.31
CA VAL A 258 0.31 -4.05 12.21
C VAL A 258 -0.14 -2.63 11.83
N PRO A 259 -0.07 -2.25 10.55
CA PRO A 259 -0.44 -0.90 10.14
C PRO A 259 -1.95 -0.67 10.24
N PRO A 260 -2.39 0.56 10.59
CA PRO A 260 -3.79 0.92 10.52
C PRO A 260 -4.20 1.05 9.05
N ALA A 261 -5.34 0.44 8.69
CA ALA A 261 -5.91 0.54 7.35
C ALA A 261 -7.14 1.45 7.31
N ARG A 262 -7.90 1.52 8.41
CA ARG A 262 -9.04 2.42 8.53
C ARG A 262 -9.31 2.76 9.98
N VAL A 263 -9.74 3.99 10.23
CA VAL A 263 -10.17 4.46 11.54
C VAL A 263 -11.52 5.11 11.42
N ILE A 264 -12.49 4.61 12.17
CA ILE A 264 -13.88 5.00 12.04
C ILE A 264 -14.43 5.42 13.41
N ALA A 265 -14.87 6.67 13.49
CA ALA A 265 -15.71 7.17 14.56
C ALA A 265 -17.15 7.20 14.07
N VAL A 266 -18.02 6.40 14.69
CA VAL A 266 -19.45 6.32 14.34
C VAL A 266 -20.24 7.03 15.42
N TRP A 267 -21.19 7.88 15.05
CA TRP A 267 -22.03 8.58 16.01
C TRP A 267 -23.44 8.75 15.48
N LYS A 268 -24.40 8.82 16.40
CA LYS A 268 -25.81 8.99 16.04
C LYS A 268 -26.18 10.47 16.08
N ALA A 269 -26.74 10.98 14.99
CA ALA A 269 -27.19 12.35 14.93
C ALA A 269 -28.45 12.57 15.77
N GLY A 270 -28.42 13.58 16.63
CA GLY A 270 -29.63 14.25 17.10
C GLY A 270 -30.14 15.23 16.03
N ALA A 271 -31.37 15.74 16.18
CA ALA A 271 -32.03 16.55 15.14
C ALA A 271 -31.21 17.75 14.60
N ASP A 272 -30.31 18.33 15.40
CA ASP A 272 -29.42 19.45 15.01
C ASP A 272 -27.94 19.20 15.37
N ALA A 273 -27.56 17.95 15.67
CA ALA A 273 -26.22 17.65 16.13
C ALA A 273 -25.24 17.62 14.94
N LYS A 274 -24.20 18.46 14.97
CA LYS A 274 -23.15 18.50 13.95
C LYS A 274 -21.77 18.46 14.58
N LEU A 275 -20.78 18.03 13.81
CA LEU A 275 -19.37 18.20 14.15
C LEU A 275 -19.03 19.68 14.28
N SER A 276 -18.18 20.03 15.24
CA SER A 276 -17.61 21.37 15.28
C SER A 276 -16.68 21.59 14.08
N ASP A 277 -16.55 22.84 13.61
CA ASP A 277 -15.70 23.19 12.46
C ASP A 277 -14.25 22.71 12.67
N GLU A 278 -13.76 22.79 13.90
CA GLU A 278 -12.41 22.35 14.28
C GLU A 278 -12.27 20.83 14.18
N ALA A 279 -13.30 20.07 14.59
CA ALA A 279 -13.31 18.62 14.50
C ALA A 279 -13.42 18.17 13.03
N TYR A 280 -14.23 18.86 12.24
CA TYR A 280 -14.34 18.65 10.79
C TYR A 280 -13.01 18.94 10.08
N GLU A 281 -12.37 20.07 10.38
CA GLU A 281 -11.07 20.44 9.83
C GLU A 281 -9.99 19.41 10.21
N PHE A 282 -9.99 18.94 11.45
CA PHE A 282 -9.07 17.91 11.89
C PHE A 282 -9.26 16.60 11.13
N VAL A 283 -10.49 16.09 11.05
CA VAL A 283 -10.80 14.83 10.35
C VAL A 283 -10.45 14.89 8.85
N THR A 284 -10.57 16.06 8.24
CA THR A 284 -10.29 16.27 6.81
C THR A 284 -8.82 16.53 6.49
N LYS A 285 -8.05 17.18 7.38
CA LYS A 285 -6.65 17.56 7.12
C LYS A 285 -5.63 16.62 7.76
N GLU A 286 -5.96 16.00 8.87
CA GLU A 286 -5.02 15.16 9.62
C GLU A 286 -5.12 13.69 9.21
N VAL A 287 -3.96 13.03 9.20
CA VAL A 287 -3.86 11.59 8.95
C VAL A 287 -3.18 10.90 10.12
N VAL A 288 -3.58 9.66 10.38
CA VAL A 288 -2.88 8.75 11.28
C VAL A 288 -1.63 8.26 10.56
N ARG A 289 -0.45 8.51 11.14
CA ARG A 289 0.83 8.16 10.52
C ARG A 289 1.64 7.24 11.42
N VAL A 290 2.00 6.07 10.91
CA VAL A 290 2.75 5.06 11.66
C VAL A 290 3.97 4.62 10.85
N SER A 291 5.16 4.65 11.46
CA SER A 291 6.39 4.16 10.82
C SER A 291 6.71 2.75 11.31
N LEU A 292 6.51 1.76 10.44
CA LEU A 292 6.80 0.35 10.72
C LEU A 292 7.90 -0.13 9.77
N LEU A 293 9.00 -0.67 10.33
CA LEU A 293 10.11 -1.24 9.55
C LEU A 293 10.66 -0.32 8.45
N GLY A 294 10.75 0.99 8.74
CA GLY A 294 11.26 1.99 7.79
C GLY A 294 10.29 2.38 6.67
N LYS A 295 9.03 1.92 6.72
CA LYS A 295 7.95 2.38 5.85
C LYS A 295 6.93 3.18 6.64
N VAL A 296 6.53 4.30 6.06
CA VAL A 296 5.46 5.14 6.60
C VAL A 296 4.13 4.62 6.06
N HIS A 297 3.22 4.31 6.97
CA HIS A 297 1.84 3.93 6.71
C HIS A 297 0.93 5.07 7.13
N GLU A 298 0.03 5.48 6.25
CA GLU A 298 -0.88 6.59 6.48
C GLU A 298 -2.32 6.13 6.27
N CYS A 299 -3.21 6.61 7.14
CA CYS A 299 -4.63 6.33 7.08
C CYS A 299 -5.41 7.59 7.47
N SER A 300 -6.45 7.93 6.72
CA SER A 300 -7.39 8.99 7.10
C SER A 300 -8.24 8.57 8.29
N LEU A 301 -8.52 9.52 9.18
CA LEU A 301 -9.56 9.38 10.20
C LEU A 301 -10.92 9.59 9.54
N GLN A 302 -11.92 8.78 9.88
CA GLN A 302 -13.27 8.90 9.33
C GLN A 302 -14.29 9.09 10.44
N SER A 303 -15.25 9.97 10.18
CA SER A 303 -16.45 10.22 10.96
C SER A 303 -17.64 9.76 10.15
N ILE A 304 -18.51 8.95 10.77
CA ILE A 304 -19.73 8.42 10.18
C ILE A 304 -20.89 8.87 11.04
N GLU A 305 -21.78 9.66 10.45
CA GLU A 305 -23.01 10.13 11.06
C GLU A 305 -24.16 9.20 10.68
N GLU A 306 -24.85 8.66 11.68
CA GLU A 306 -26.12 7.94 11.49
C GLU A 306 -27.29 8.93 11.58
N ASN A 307 -27.84 9.28 10.42
CA ASN A 307 -28.97 10.19 10.33
C ASN A 307 -30.28 9.53 10.79
N PRO A 308 -31.24 10.30 11.34
CA PRO A 308 -32.54 9.78 11.73
C PRO A 308 -33.37 9.24 10.55
N ASP A 309 -33.06 9.64 9.32
CA ASP A 309 -33.72 9.18 8.09
C ASP A 309 -33.26 7.79 7.62
N GLY A 310 -32.33 7.15 8.35
CA GLY A 310 -31.81 5.83 8.03
C GLY A 310 -30.62 5.85 7.08
N THR A 311 -29.95 6.99 6.92
CA THR A 311 -28.80 7.17 6.02
C THR A 311 -27.50 7.44 6.77
N TYR A 312 -26.37 7.15 6.13
CA TYR A 312 -25.05 7.51 6.59
C TYR A 312 -24.54 8.77 5.87
N ASP A 313 -23.94 9.68 6.63
CA ASP A 313 -23.06 10.73 6.10
C ASP A 313 -21.61 10.46 6.53
N PHE A 314 -20.66 10.61 5.61
CA PHE A 314 -19.26 10.20 5.79
C PHE A 314 -18.28 11.35 5.58
N ILE A 315 -17.38 11.55 6.54
CA ILE A 315 -16.35 12.59 6.47
C ILE A 315 -15.00 12.00 6.91
N PRO A 316 -13.97 11.92 6.05
CA PRO A 316 -14.02 12.01 4.60
C PRO A 316 -14.63 10.75 3.96
N PHE A 317 -14.97 10.86 2.67
CA PHE A 317 -15.49 9.79 1.83
C PHE A 317 -14.75 8.46 2.01
N ILE A 318 -15.47 7.34 1.92
CA ILE A 318 -14.93 5.98 2.09
C ILE A 318 -14.46 5.43 0.74
N PRO A 319 -13.15 5.43 0.41
CA PRO A 319 -12.68 4.65 -0.71
C PRO A 319 -12.81 3.17 -0.39
N GLU A 320 -13.23 2.35 -1.35
CA GLU A 320 -13.38 0.90 -1.14
C GLU A 320 -12.04 0.17 -0.87
N ALA A 321 -10.90 0.82 -1.11
CA ALA A 321 -9.59 0.17 -0.97
C ALA A 321 -9.17 0.05 0.51
N MET A 322 -8.90 -1.18 0.94
CA MET A 322 -8.07 -1.46 2.12
C MET A 322 -6.60 -1.35 1.71
N PRO A 323 -5.81 -0.43 2.29
CA PRO A 323 -4.36 -0.47 2.15
C PRO A 323 -3.85 -1.79 2.75
N GLY A 324 -3.37 -2.71 1.91
CA GLY A 324 -2.75 -3.97 2.34
C GLY A 324 -3.57 -5.26 2.17
N ALA A 325 -4.86 -5.21 1.83
CA ALA A 325 -5.69 -6.42 1.63
C ALA A 325 -5.55 -7.05 0.23
N SER A 326 -4.82 -6.43 -0.70
CA SER A 326 -4.67 -6.94 -2.06
C SER A 326 -3.60 -8.03 -2.21
N ALA A 327 -2.99 -8.47 -1.10
CA ALA A 327 -2.07 -9.59 -1.05
C ALA A 327 -2.80 -10.83 -0.54
N PHE A 328 -3.68 -11.42 -1.35
CA PHE A 328 -3.88 -12.86 -1.57
C PHE A 328 -4.96 -13.03 -2.63
N GLY A 329 -4.71 -13.94 -3.57
CA GLY A 329 -5.58 -14.15 -4.72
C GLY A 329 -6.97 -14.59 -4.29
N VAL A 330 -7.97 -14.08 -5.01
CA VAL A 330 -9.22 -14.80 -5.21
C VAL A 330 -8.85 -16.12 -5.90
N ALA A 331 -8.65 -17.17 -5.12
CA ALA A 331 -8.80 -18.53 -5.63
C ALA A 331 -10.29 -18.66 -5.96
N ARG A 332 -10.63 -18.59 -7.24
CA ARG A 332 -11.97 -18.99 -7.68
C ARG A 332 -12.16 -20.45 -7.29
N PRO A 333 -13.28 -20.84 -6.64
CA PRO A 333 -13.66 -22.23 -6.66
C PRO A 333 -13.90 -22.62 -8.12
N THR A 334 -13.35 -23.77 -8.51
CA THR A 334 -13.73 -24.49 -9.72
C THR A 334 -15.18 -24.89 -9.67
#